data_AF-A0A7W1ZRG0-F1
#
_entry.id   AF-A0A7W1ZRG0-F1
#
_cell.length_a   1.000
_cell.length_b   1.000
_cell.length_c   1.000
_cell.angle_alpha   90.00
_cell.angle_beta   90.00
_cell.angle_gamma   90.00
#
_symmetry.space_group_name_H-M   'P 1'
#
loop_
_entity.id
_entity.type
_entity.pdbx_description
1 polymer ?
#
loop_
_entity_poly.entity_id
_entity_poly.type
_entity_poly.pdbx_seq_one_letter_code
_entity_poly.pdbx_strand_id
1 'polypeptide(L)' 'MSPYRRAALLLIRLVAFGLMLFSILQMGAYFFLVRTGKTPDDSLVMISLKTLPLLIGFGLLIKSSSIAKRVTEDFE' A
#
# COMPACT_ATOMS: atom_id res chain seq x y z
N MET A 1 -14.08 6.65 -21.39
CA MET A 1 -13.81 6.46 -19.94
C MET A 1 -14.21 7.75 -19.27
N SER A 2 -15.22 7.74 -18.39
CA SER A 2 -15.70 8.94 -17.73
C SER A 2 -14.56 9.63 -16.93
N PRO A 3 -14.54 10.96 -16.85
CA PRO A 3 -13.53 11.69 -16.08
C PRO A 3 -13.50 11.25 -14.61
N TYR A 4 -14.67 10.90 -14.05
CA TYR A 4 -14.83 10.35 -12.71
C TYR A 4 -14.11 9.01 -12.53
N ARG A 5 -14.25 8.09 -13.49
CA ARG A 5 -13.58 6.78 -13.44
C ARG A 5 -12.06 6.88 -13.56
N ARG A 6 -11.57 7.88 -14.31
CA ARG A 6 -10.13 8.16 -14.40
C ARG A 6 -9.58 8.75 -13.10
N ALA A 7 -10.32 9.65 -12.46
CA ALA A 7 -9.97 10.23 -11.16
C ALA A 7 -9.97 9.18 -10.04
N ALA A 8 -11.02 8.34 -9.96
CA ALA A 8 -11.11 7.26 -8.98
C ALA A 8 -9.96 6.25 -9.13
N LEU A 9 -9.62 5.87 -10.37
CA LEU A 9 -8.53 4.94 -10.63
C LEU A 9 -7.16 5.54 -10.27
N LEU A 10 -6.94 6.83 -10.52
CA LEU A 10 -5.73 7.54 -10.08
C LEU A 10 -5.63 7.57 -8.55
N LEU A 11 -6.70 7.94 -7.85
CA LEU A 11 -6.74 7.98 -6.39
C LEU A 11 -6.45 6.62 -5.77
N ILE A 12 -7.08 5.55 -6.25
CA ILE A 12 -6.85 4.18 -5.75
C ILE A 12 -5.39 3.76 -5.96
N ARG A 13 -4.81 4.07 -7.13
CA ARG A 13 -3.39 3.80 -7.38
C ARG A 13 -2.48 4.61 -6.46
N LEU A 14 -2.81 5.88 -6.21
CA LEU A 14 -2.03 6.76 -5.35
C LEU A 14 -2.02 6.27 -3.90
N VAL A 15 -3.19 5.83 -3.39
CA VAL A 15 -3.30 5.18 -2.07
C VAL A 15 -2.49 3.89 -2.03
N ALA A 16 -2.59 3.04 -3.06
CA ALA A 16 -1.84 1.80 -3.14
C ALA A 16 -0.32 2.04 -3.13
N PHE A 17 0.15 3.02 -3.91
CA PHE A 17 1.55 3.45 -3.90
C PHE A 17 1.98 4.00 -2.53
N GLY A 18 1.13 4.79 -1.87
CA GLY A 18 1.40 5.29 -0.51
C GLY A 18 1.59 4.16 0.50
N LEU A 19 0.73 3.13 0.46
CA LEU A 19 0.84 1.96 1.33
C LEU A 19 2.12 1.14 1.07
N MET A 20 2.47 0.96 -0.21
CA MET A 20 3.72 0.27 -0.58
C MET A 20 4.95 1.06 -0.15
N LEU A 21 4.97 2.39 -0.40
CA LEU A 21 6.07 3.26 -0.01
C LEU A 21 6.26 3.28 1.51
N PHE A 22 5.16 3.35 2.26
CA PHE A 22 5.19 3.30 3.72
C PHE A 22 5.82 2.01 4.24
N SER A 23 5.45 0.86 3.67
CA SER A 23 6.03 -0.43 4.05
C SER A 23 7.51 -0.54 3.68
N ILE A 24 7.91 -0.03 2.51
CA ILE A 24 9.32 0.04 2.10
C ILE A 24 10.13 0.91 3.05
N LEU A 25 9.62 2.08 3.45
CA LEU A 25 10.28 2.97 4.41
C LEU A 25 10.43 2.31 5.78
N GLN A 26 9.41 1.58 6.25
CA GLN A 26 9.52 0.84 7.52
C GLN A 26 10.54 -0.30 7.45
N MET A 27 10.59 -1.06 6.35
CA MET A 27 11.63 -2.08 6.14
C MET A 27 13.02 -1.46 6.03
N GLY A 28 13.16 -0.33 5.33
CA GLY A 28 14.41 0.40 5.20
C GLY A 28 14.91 0.92 6.56
N ALA A 29 14.03 1.50 7.37
CA ALA A 29 14.34 1.93 8.73
C ALA A 29 14.76 0.76 9.63
N TYR A 30 14.07 -0.39 9.50
CA TYR A 30 14.44 -1.61 10.21
C TYR A 30 15.84 -2.09 9.81
N PHE A 31 16.14 -2.16 8.51
CA PHE A 31 17.45 -2.56 8.00
C PHE A 31 18.56 -1.60 8.48
N PHE A 32 18.29 -0.30 8.51
CA PHE A 32 19.21 0.71 9.03
C PHE A 32 19.48 0.50 10.53
N LEU A 33 18.43 0.27 11.33
CA LEU A 33 18.57 0.00 12.77
C LEU A 33 19.40 -1.26 13.03
N VAL A 34 19.10 -2.36 12.34
CA VAL A 34 19.87 -3.61 12.41
C VAL A 34 21.34 -3.37 12.07
N ARG A 35 21.63 -2.57 11.03
CA ARG A 35 22.99 -2.21 10.64
C ARG A 35 23.72 -1.35 11.68
N THR A 36 23.00 -0.53 12.44
CA THR A 36 23.56 0.25 13.57
C THR A 36 23.78 -0.59 14.84
N GLY A 37 23.56 -1.90 14.79
CA GLY A 37 23.76 -2.80 15.93
C GLY A 37 22.67 -2.70 17.00
N LYS A 38 21.64 -1.89 16.76
CA LYS A 38 20.41 -1.90 17.56
C LYS A 38 19.53 -3.00 16.99
N THR A 39 19.53 -4.17 17.62
CA THR A 39 18.54 -5.20 17.33
C THR A 39 17.20 -4.74 17.89
N PRO A 40 16.24 -4.32 17.06
CA PRO A 40 14.90 -4.08 17.57
C PRO A 40 14.36 -5.40 18.12
N ASP A 41 13.80 -5.40 19.34
CA ASP A 41 13.01 -6.50 19.90
C ASP A 41 11.65 -6.63 19.18
N ASP A 42 11.69 -6.61 17.86
CA ASP A 42 10.50 -6.75 17.03
C ASP A 42 10.12 -8.23 16.99
N SER A 43 9.06 -8.57 17.72
CA SER A 43 8.40 -9.88 17.59
C SER A 43 7.99 -10.14 16.14
N LEU A 44 7.92 -11.42 15.74
CA LEU A 44 7.44 -11.84 14.41
C LEU A 44 6.10 -11.19 14.02
N VAL A 45 5.24 -10.92 15.01
CA VAL A 45 3.95 -10.22 14.85
C VAL A 45 4.13 -8.80 14.31
N MET A 46 5.17 -8.10 14.78
CA MET A 46 5.48 -6.72 14.39
C MET A 46 6.02 -6.66 12.96
N ILE A 47 6.78 -7.67 12.53
CA ILE A 47 7.26 -7.81 11.14
C ILE A 47 6.08 -8.11 10.19
N SER A 48 5.16 -8.99 10.60
CA SER A 48 3.94 -9.26 9.83
C SER A 48 3.07 -8.02 9.67
N LEU A 49 2.91 -7.21 10.72
CA LEU A 49 2.19 -5.93 10.68
C LEU A 49 2.81 -4.93 9.69
N LYS A 50 4.15 -4.88 9.58
CA LYS A 50 4.86 -4.02 8.61
C LYS A 50 4.69 -4.49 7.16
N THR A 51 4.42 -5.78 6.94
CA THR A 51 4.30 -6.40 5.61
C THR A 51 2.87 -6.34 5.06
N LEU A 52 1.85 -6.27 5.94
CA LEU A 52 0.44 -6.15 5.57
C LEU A 52 0.13 -4.97 4.62
N PRO A 53 0.61 -3.74 4.87
CA PRO A 53 0.39 -2.61 3.96
C PRO A 53 0.90 -2.86 2.54
N LEU A 54 1.99 -3.62 2.39
CA LEU A 54 2.56 -3.96 1.09
C LEU A 54 1.66 -4.93 0.31
N LEU A 55 1.15 -5.96 1.00
CA LEU A 55 0.18 -6.91 0.43
C LEU A 55 -1.14 -6.23 0.05
N ILE A 56 -1.63 -5.34 0.92
CA ILE A 56 -2.84 -4.55 0.66
C ILE A 56 -2.63 -3.60 -0.52
N GLY A 57 -1.49 -2.90 -0.58
CA GLY A 57 -1.12 -2.04 -1.70
C GLY A 57 -1.04 -2.80 -3.03
N PHE A 58 -0.43 -4.00 -3.02
CA PHE A 58 -0.35 -4.85 -4.21
C PHE A 58 -1.73 -5.35 -4.66
N GLY A 59 -2.57 -5.78 -3.71
CA GLY A 59 -3.95 -6.18 -3.98
C GLY A 59 -4.79 -5.04 -4.55
N LEU A 60 -4.63 -3.83 -4.01
CA LEU A 60 -5.28 -2.62 -4.51
C LEU A 60 -4.82 -2.26 -5.92
N LEU A 61 -3.53 -2.39 -6.24
CA LEU A 61 -3.02 -2.17 -7.60
C LEU A 61 -3.63 -3.12 -8.62
N ILE A 62 -3.69 -4.43 -8.30
CA ILE A 62 -4.28 -5.44 -9.20
C ILE A 62 -5.77 -5.18 -9.39
N LYS A 63 -6.50 -4.91 -8.31
CA LYS A 63 -7.96 -4.70 -8.36
C LYS A 63 -8.37 -3.25 -8.66
N SER A 64 -7.43 -2.33 -8.88
CA SER A 64 -7.71 -0.89 -8.95
C SER A 64 -8.77 -0.54 -10.00
N SER A 65 -8.74 -1.23 -11.16
CA SER A 65 -9.68 -1.01 -12.26
C SER A 65 -11.10 -1.50 -11.94
N SER A 66 -11.21 -2.62 -11.22
CA SER A 66 -12.49 -3.19 -10.80
C SER A 66 -13.13 -2.36 -9.68
N ILE A 67 -12.32 -1.91 -8.71
CA ILE A 67 -12.76 -1.02 -7.64
C ILE A 67 -13.19 0.33 -8.20
N ALA A 68 -12.38 0.93 -9.09
CA ALA A 68 -12.74 2.18 -9.75
C ALA A 68 -14.05 2.04 -10.53
N LYS A 69 -14.28 0.91 -11.22
CA LYS A 69 -15.53 0.65 -11.93
C LYS A 69 -16.73 0.61 -10.97
N ARG A 70 -16.64 -0.17 -9.88
CA ARG A 70 -17.72 -0.28 -8.89
C ARG A 70 -18.04 1.04 -8.19
N VAL A 71 -17.01 1.82 -7.85
CA VAL A 71 -17.18 3.10 -7.14
C VAL A 71 -17.80 4.17 -8.03
N THR A 72 -17.59 4.11 -9.34
CA THR A 72 -18.19 5.06 -10.29
C THR A 72 -19.43 4.53 -11.00
N GLU A 73 -19.88 3.31 -10.68
CA GLU A 73 -21.05 2.68 -11.31
C GLU A 73 -22.34 3.45 -10.98
N ASP A 74 -22.41 4.05 -9.79
CA ASP A 74 -23.54 4.89 -9.36
C ASP A 74 -23.44 6.36 -9.86
N PHE A 75 -22.36 6.72 -10.56
CA PHE A 75 -22.10 8.09 -11.05
C PHE A 75 -22.05 8.20 -12.58
N GLU A 76 -22.15 7.09 -13.31
CA GLU A 76 -22.35 7.01 -14.77
C GLU A 76 -23.84 6.90 -15.10
#